data_AF-A0A8H6UGH0-F1
#
_entry.id   AF-A0A8H6UGH0-F1
#
_cell.length_a   1.000
_cell.length_b   1.000
_cell.length_c   1.000
_cell.angle_alpha   90.00
_cell.angle_beta   90.00
_cell.angle_gamma   90.00
#
_symmetry.space_group_name_H-M   'P 1'
#
loop_
_entity.id
_entity.type
_entity.pdbx_description
1 polymer ?
#
loop_
_entity_poly.entity_id
_entity_poly.type
_entity_poly.pdbx_seq_one_letter_code
_entity_poly.pdbx_strand_id
1 'polypeptide(L)'
;MVVQLFPPRHVYFPSTPVHTCTVILLHDTNSTGAELAAALAASTATAGKSIFEHFPSCRWVFPSAQPRQTDTCHASRGNWIETQANADAVSPQQAQAQPSTQDKDKDEGEDLEAGVEYIQQIVEEEVGRLAGDSRRVVLGDWVGLWG
;
A
#
# COMPACT_ATOMS: atom_id res chain seq x y z
N MET A 1 3.90 17.31 -18.02
CA MET A 1 3.12 16.34 -17.23
C MET A 1 4.01 15.13 -17.03
N VAL A 2 4.48 14.90 -15.80
CA VAL A 2 5.20 13.67 -15.47
C VAL A 2 4.12 12.64 -15.17
N VAL A 3 4.04 11.58 -15.97
CA VAL A 3 3.15 10.47 -15.66
C VAL A 3 3.78 9.73 -14.48
N GLN A 4 3.25 9.94 -13.28
CA GLN A 4 3.63 9.13 -12.12
C GLN A 4 3.03 7.73 -12.32
N LEU A 5 3.87 6.70 -12.28
CA LEU A 5 3.48 5.31 -12.49
C LEU A 5 3.57 4.57 -11.17
N PHE A 6 2.50 3.85 -10.82
CA PHE A 6 2.54 2.93 -9.67
C PHE A 6 3.56 1.80 -9.93
N PRO A 7 4.36 1.40 -8.93
CA PRO A 7 5.27 0.28 -9.08
C PRO A 7 4.53 -1.04 -9.33
N PRO A 8 5.19 -2.05 -9.94
CA PRO A 8 4.61 -3.37 -10.09
C PRO A 8 4.16 -3.96 -8.73
N ARG A 9 2.92 -4.48 -8.70
CA ARG A 9 2.40 -5.21 -7.55
C ARG A 9 3.15 -6.53 -7.34
N HIS A 10 3.43 -6.86 -6.09
CA HIS A 10 3.92 -8.18 -5.71
C HIS A 10 2.75 -9.14 -5.55
N VAL A 11 2.90 -10.38 -6.00
CA VAL A 11 1.80 -11.34 -6.05
C VAL A 11 2.25 -12.74 -5.65
N TYR A 12 1.55 -13.34 -4.68
CA TYR A 12 1.58 -14.78 -4.46
C TYR A 12 0.42 -15.44 -5.21
N PHE A 13 0.77 -16.36 -6.11
CA PHE A 13 -0.19 -17.12 -6.88
C PHE A 13 -0.73 -18.30 -6.05
N PRO A 14 -2.01 -18.67 -6.25
CA PRO A 14 -2.53 -19.92 -5.71
C PRO A 14 -1.63 -21.09 -6.11
N SER A 15 -1.33 -21.96 -5.14
CA SER A 15 -0.58 -23.21 -5.38
C SER A 15 -1.48 -24.33 -5.90
N THR A 16 -2.80 -24.17 -5.80
CA THR A 16 -3.79 -25.08 -6.41
C THR A 16 -4.30 -24.54 -7.75
N PRO A 17 -4.75 -25.40 -8.68
CA PRO A 17 -5.34 -24.95 -9.95
C PRO A 17 -6.60 -24.09 -9.81
N VAL A 18 -7.28 -24.16 -8.67
CA VAL A 18 -8.52 -23.41 -8.41
C VAL A 18 -8.21 -22.15 -7.62
N HIS A 19 -8.52 -20.98 -8.19
CA HIS A 19 -8.47 -19.67 -7.53
C HIS A 19 -9.83 -19.39 -6.88
N THR A 20 -9.87 -19.32 -5.55
CA THR A 20 -11.13 -19.25 -4.78
C THR A 20 -11.35 -17.91 -4.09
N CYS A 21 -10.28 -17.17 -3.80
CA CYS A 21 -10.30 -15.83 -3.21
C CYS A 21 -9.07 -15.02 -3.62
N THR A 22 -9.19 -13.70 -3.53
CA THR A 22 -8.05 -12.77 -3.58
C THR A 22 -8.03 -11.95 -2.29
N VAL A 23 -6.85 -11.79 -1.71
CA VAL A 23 -6.58 -10.83 -0.63
C VAL A 23 -5.65 -9.76 -1.17
N ILE A 24 -6.05 -8.50 -1.05
CA ILE A 24 -5.25 -7.31 -1.38
C ILE A 24 -4.84 -6.66 -0.06
N LEU A 25 -3.54 -6.57 0.19
CA LEU A 25 -3.00 -5.95 1.41
C LEU A 25 -2.16 -4.72 1.09
N LEU A 26 -2.55 -3.58 1.67
CA LEU A 26 -1.84 -2.31 1.56
C LEU A 26 -0.76 -2.23 2.65
N HIS A 27 0.43 -1.77 2.25
CA HIS A 27 1.55 -1.53 3.17
C HIS A 27 1.46 -0.16 3.86
N ASP A 28 2.27 0.07 4.89
CA ASP A 28 2.33 1.33 5.62
C ASP A 28 3.13 2.43 4.88
N THR A 29 3.24 3.61 5.50
CA THR A 29 3.82 4.82 4.90
C THR A 29 5.33 4.76 4.61
N ASN A 30 6.03 3.69 5.01
CA ASN A 30 7.47 3.56 4.85
C ASN A 30 7.90 2.15 4.43
N SER A 31 7.00 1.44 3.74
CA SER A 31 7.28 0.12 3.20
C SER A 31 6.89 0.03 1.72
N THR A 32 6.94 -1.18 1.17
CA THR A 32 6.47 -1.51 -0.18
C THR A 32 5.64 -2.78 -0.13
N GLY A 33 4.84 -3.04 -1.16
CA GLY A 33 4.09 -4.28 -1.26
C GLY A 33 5.00 -5.51 -1.19
N ALA A 34 6.19 -5.45 -1.78
CA ALA A 34 7.16 -6.55 -1.74
C ALA A 34 7.75 -6.79 -0.33
N GLU A 35 8.03 -5.73 0.42
CA GLU A 35 8.52 -5.83 1.80
C GLU A 35 7.45 -6.42 2.73
N LEU A 36 6.19 -5.95 2.64
CA LEU A 36 5.07 -6.53 3.39
C LEU A 36 4.86 -8.01 3.03
N ALA A 37 4.91 -8.33 1.74
CA ALA A 37 4.77 -9.70 1.25
C ALA A 37 5.87 -10.62 1.82
N ALA A 38 7.12 -10.15 1.85
CA ALA A 38 8.24 -10.88 2.44
C ALA A 38 8.10 -11.04 3.96
N ALA A 39 7.66 -10.00 4.67
CA ALA A 39 7.40 -10.07 6.11
C ALA A 39 6.30 -11.09 6.43
N LEU A 40 5.22 -11.11 5.64
CA LEU A 40 4.12 -12.05 5.81
C LEU A 40 4.53 -13.49 5.44
N ALA A 41 5.43 -13.67 4.46
CA ALA A 41 6.01 -14.96 4.12
C ALA A 41 6.90 -15.52 5.24
N ALA A 42 7.69 -14.64 5.87
CA ALA A 42 8.59 -15.00 6.96
C ALA A 42 7.84 -15.23 8.28
N SER A 43 6.64 -14.65 8.43
CA SER A 43 5.76 -14.91 9.56
C SER A 43 5.25 -16.35 9.50
N THR A 44 5.68 -17.16 10.46
CA THR A 44 5.20 -18.53 10.63
C THR A 44 4.10 -18.56 11.67
N ALA A 45 2.97 -19.16 11.33
CA ALA A 45 1.95 -19.48 12.33
C ALA A 45 2.50 -20.55 13.29
N THR A 46 1.83 -20.76 14.42
CA THR A 46 2.16 -21.80 15.41
C THR A 46 2.27 -23.21 14.83
N ALA A 47 1.68 -23.45 13.65
CA ALA A 47 1.77 -24.70 12.90
C ALA A 47 3.02 -24.84 12.00
N GLY A 48 3.96 -23.88 12.03
CA GLY A 48 5.21 -23.90 11.25
C GLY A 48 5.03 -23.64 9.75
N LYS A 49 3.83 -23.22 9.32
CA LYS A 49 3.50 -22.88 7.93
C LYS A 49 3.25 -21.38 7.81
N SER A 50 3.61 -20.81 6.67
CA SER A 50 3.24 -19.45 6.28
C SER A 50 1.72 -19.34 6.06
N ILE A 51 1.19 -18.12 6.08
CA ILE A 51 -0.24 -17.91 5.80
C ILE A 51 -0.62 -18.32 4.37
N PHE A 52 0.30 -18.20 3.41
CA PHE A 52 0.09 -18.61 2.02
C PHE A 52 -0.13 -20.11 1.89
N GLU A 53 0.57 -20.91 2.71
CA GLU A 53 0.40 -22.37 2.75
C GLU A 53 -0.90 -22.81 3.43
N HIS A 54 -1.45 -22.00 4.34
CA HIS A 54 -2.76 -22.26 4.94
C HIS A 54 -3.91 -21.98 3.97
N PHE A 55 -3.71 -21.07 3.00
CA PHE A 55 -4.70 -20.68 2.00
C PHE A 55 -4.18 -20.91 0.57
N PRO A 56 -3.94 -22.18 0.15
CA PRO A 56 -3.25 -22.49 -1.10
C PRO A 56 -4.08 -22.19 -2.35
N SER A 57 -5.38 -21.96 -2.20
CA SER A 57 -6.32 -21.57 -3.27
C SER A 57 -6.57 -20.06 -3.32
N CYS A 58 -5.91 -19.28 -2.47
CA CYS A 58 -6.04 -17.84 -2.42
C CYS A 58 -4.88 -17.17 -3.14
N ARG A 59 -5.19 -16.10 -3.87
CA ARG A 59 -4.21 -15.21 -4.48
C ARG A 59 -3.98 -14.05 -3.53
N TRP A 60 -2.73 -13.63 -3.39
CA TRP A 60 -2.38 -12.51 -2.52
C TRP A 60 -1.72 -11.42 -3.36
N VAL A 61 -2.23 -10.20 -3.26
CA VAL A 61 -1.79 -9.05 -4.05
C VAL A 61 -1.33 -7.97 -3.10
N PHE A 62 -0.11 -7.49 -3.32
CA PHE A 62 0.53 -6.47 -2.51
C PHE A 62 0.92 -5.32 -3.44
N PRO A 63 0.02 -4.36 -3.68
CA PRO A 63 0.35 -3.18 -4.46
C PRO A 63 1.35 -2.30 -3.70
N SER A 64 2.10 -1.48 -4.42
CA SER A 64 2.97 -0.47 -3.80
C SER A 64 2.48 0.93 -4.15
N ALA A 65 2.54 1.84 -3.20
CA ALA A 65 2.28 3.26 -3.42
C ALA A 65 3.34 3.89 -4.34
N GLN A 66 2.99 5.01 -4.96
CA GLN A 66 3.94 5.79 -5.76
C GLN A 66 5.04 6.39 -4.88
N PRO A 67 6.33 6.33 -5.30
CA PRO A 67 7.40 7.06 -4.64
C PRO A 67 7.18 8.57 -4.77
N ARG A 68 7.23 9.30 -3.65
CA ARG A 68 7.14 10.77 -3.66
C ARG A 68 8.53 11.37 -3.87
N GLN A 69 8.63 12.34 -4.79
CA GLN A 69 9.80 13.22 -4.82
C GLN A 69 9.63 14.25 -3.70
N THR A 70 10.41 14.10 -2.62
CA THR A 70 10.51 15.16 -1.60
C THR A 70 11.61 16.14 -2.03
N ASP A 71 11.39 17.45 -1.84
CA ASP A 71 12.34 18.53 -2.23
C ASP A 71 13.73 18.38 -1.59
N THR A 72 13.85 17.55 -0.56
CA THR A 72 15.14 17.12 -0.02
C THR A 72 15.61 15.90 -0.80
N CYS A 73 16.65 16.06 -1.64
CA CYS A 73 17.52 15.13 -2.40
C CYS A 73 17.65 13.63 -1.99
N HIS A 74 16.59 13.01 -1.49
CA HIS A 74 16.44 11.65 -1.05
C HIS A 74 15.07 11.21 -1.57
N ALA A 75 15.05 10.24 -2.49
CA ALA A 75 13.81 9.61 -2.90
C ALA A 75 13.13 9.03 -1.64
N SER A 76 11.97 9.56 -1.28
CA SER A 76 11.18 9.02 -0.18
C SER A 76 10.56 7.70 -0.62
N ARG A 77 10.47 6.73 0.31
CA ARG A 77 9.64 5.54 0.09
C ARG A 77 8.18 5.98 -0.17
N GLY A 78 7.46 5.15 -0.94
CA GLY A 78 6.10 5.48 -1.37
C GLY A 78 5.11 5.46 -0.22
N ASN A 79 4.17 6.41 -0.24
CA ASN A 79 3.15 6.55 0.79
C ASN A 79 1.77 6.78 0.15
N TRP A 80 0.73 6.10 0.65
CA TRP A 80 -0.64 6.17 0.11
C TRP A 80 -1.30 7.53 0.34
N ILE A 81 -0.96 8.20 1.45
CA ILE A 81 -1.53 9.51 1.85
C ILE A 81 -0.40 10.36 2.43
N GLU A 82 -0.35 11.67 2.13
CA GLU A 82 0.61 12.56 2.79
C GLU A 82 0.36 12.59 4.31
N THR A 83 1.40 12.38 5.12
CA THR A 83 1.29 12.49 6.58
C THR A 83 1.98 13.78 7.00
N GLN A 84 1.21 14.81 7.38
CA GLN A 84 1.81 15.99 7.99
C GLN A 84 2.53 15.58 9.27
N ALA A 85 3.81 15.94 9.38
CA ALA A 85 4.55 15.77 10.62
C ALA A 85 3.75 16.45 11.74
N ASN A 86 3.50 15.74 12.83
CA ASN A 86 2.85 16.29 14.00
C ASN A 86 3.65 17.50 14.51
N ALA A 87 3.13 18.70 14.28
CA ALA A 87 3.75 19.95 14.75
C ALA A 87 3.79 20.05 16.29
N ASP A 88 3.24 19.07 17.02
CA ASP A 88 3.25 19.02 18.49
C ASP A 88 4.59 18.54 19.10
N ALA A 89 5.59 18.18 18.29
CA ALA A 89 6.92 17.80 18.77
C ALA A 89 8.02 18.88 18.56
N VAL A 90 7.66 20.10 18.12
CA VAL A 90 8.66 21.16 17.87
C VAL A 90 8.69 22.14 19.03
N SER A 91 9.80 22.11 19.79
CA SER A 91 10.14 23.14 20.78
C SER A 91 10.10 24.55 20.13
N PRO A 92 9.70 25.62 20.83
CA PRO A 92 9.27 26.90 20.22
C PRO A 92 10.33 27.71 19.46
N GLN A 93 11.51 27.16 19.14
CA GLN A 93 12.66 27.93 18.67
C GLN A 93 13.07 27.66 17.21
N GLN A 94 12.23 27.00 16.42
CA GLN A 94 12.43 26.83 14.97
C GLN A 94 11.24 27.30 14.11
N ALA A 95 10.49 28.29 14.59
CA ALA A 95 9.58 29.05 13.75
C ALA A 95 10.37 30.03 12.85
N GLN A 96 11.00 29.51 11.79
CA GLN A 96 11.42 30.33 10.66
C GLN A 96 10.54 30.01 9.45
N ALA A 97 9.57 30.91 9.25
CA ALA A 97 8.82 31.21 8.03
C ALA A 97 8.94 30.20 6.87
N GLN A 98 8.05 29.21 6.85
CA GLN A 98 7.66 28.60 5.58
C GLN A 98 6.68 29.56 4.88
N PRO A 99 6.87 29.86 3.58
CA PRO A 99 5.87 30.60 2.83
C PRO A 99 4.60 29.74 2.76
N SER A 100 3.47 30.34 3.10
CA SER A 100 2.14 29.77 2.89
C SER A 100 1.90 29.56 1.40
N THR A 101 2.17 28.37 0.90
CA THR A 101 1.83 27.95 -0.46
C THR A 101 0.41 27.42 -0.46
N GLN A 102 -0.49 28.26 -0.93
CA GLN A 102 -1.92 28.01 -1.15
C GLN A 102 -2.21 26.94 -2.23
N ASP A 103 -1.17 26.30 -2.77
CA ASP A 103 -1.20 25.29 -3.83
C ASP A 103 -1.01 23.84 -3.31
N LYS A 104 -0.62 23.64 -2.03
CA LYS A 104 -0.39 22.29 -1.48
C LYS A 104 -1.67 21.48 -1.30
N ASP A 105 -2.75 22.12 -0.91
CA ASP A 105 -4.02 21.44 -0.63
C ASP A 105 -4.67 20.83 -1.89
N LYS A 106 -4.31 21.32 -3.09
CA LYS A 106 -4.81 20.76 -4.35
C LYS A 106 -4.05 19.52 -4.78
N ASP A 107 -2.73 19.53 -4.62
CA ASP A 107 -1.84 18.42 -4.99
C ASP A 107 -2.09 17.19 -4.08
N GLU A 108 -2.41 17.43 -2.80
CA GLU A 108 -2.76 16.37 -1.84
C GLU A 108 -4.05 15.61 -2.22
N GLY A 109 -5.06 16.31 -2.75
CA GLY A 109 -6.30 15.70 -3.19
C GLY A 109 -6.13 14.85 -4.44
N GLU A 110 -5.35 15.34 -5.41
CA GLU A 110 -5.08 14.65 -6.67
C GLU A 110 -4.26 13.35 -6.44
N ASP A 111 -3.31 13.38 -5.51
CA ASP A 111 -2.52 12.20 -5.11
C ASP A 111 -3.36 11.10 -4.45
N LEU A 112 -4.29 11.49 -3.56
CA LEU A 112 -5.19 10.54 -2.91
C LEU A 112 -6.17 9.94 -3.92
N GLU A 113 -6.75 10.76 -4.79
CA GLU A 113 -7.66 10.31 -5.84
C GLU A 113 -6.98 9.32 -6.78
N ALA A 114 -5.75 9.61 -7.22
CA ALA A 114 -4.96 8.68 -8.03
C ALA A 114 -4.67 7.36 -7.31
N GLY A 115 -4.37 7.42 -6.00
CA GLY A 115 -4.20 6.23 -5.16
C GLY A 115 -5.47 5.38 -5.07
N VAL A 116 -6.62 6.02 -4.86
CA VAL A 116 -7.93 5.35 -4.81
C VAL A 116 -8.28 4.72 -6.15
N GLU A 117 -8.11 5.44 -7.26
CA GLU A 117 -8.37 4.94 -8.61
C GLU A 117 -7.49 3.71 -8.92
N TYR A 118 -6.21 3.77 -8.55
CA TYR A 118 -5.31 2.63 -8.72
C TYR A 118 -5.73 1.39 -7.93
N ILE A 119 -6.10 1.56 -6.65
CA ILE A 119 -6.59 0.44 -5.85
C ILE A 119 -7.92 -0.08 -6.38
N GLN A 120 -8.82 0.79 -6.81
CA GLN A 120 -10.08 0.41 -7.44
C GLN A 120 -9.84 -0.44 -8.69
N GLN A 121 -8.92 -0.03 -9.57
CA GLN A 121 -8.55 -0.80 -10.75
C GLN A 121 -8.06 -2.21 -10.37
N ILE A 122 -7.21 -2.32 -9.34
CA ILE A 122 -6.74 -3.62 -8.85
C ILE A 122 -7.90 -4.47 -8.34
N VAL A 123 -8.82 -3.89 -7.58
CA VAL A 123 -10.01 -4.60 -7.08
C VAL A 123 -10.83 -5.13 -8.25
N GLU A 124 -11.13 -4.30 -9.25
CA GLU A 124 -11.93 -4.69 -10.42
C GLU A 124 -11.28 -5.81 -11.23
N GLU A 125 -9.96 -5.74 -11.45
CA GLU A 125 -9.20 -6.80 -12.12
C GLU A 125 -9.29 -8.13 -11.36
N GLU A 126 -9.16 -8.10 -10.03
CA GLU A 126 -9.17 -9.29 -9.19
C GLU A 126 -10.59 -9.87 -9.01
N VAL A 127 -11.62 -9.02 -9.01
CA VAL A 127 -13.03 -9.45 -9.11
C VAL A 127 -13.28 -10.14 -10.45
N GLY A 128 -12.73 -9.61 -11.55
CA GLY A 128 -12.80 -10.24 -12.87
C GLY A 128 -12.19 -11.65 -12.91
N ARG A 129 -11.10 -11.87 -12.18
CA ARG A 129 -10.47 -13.21 -12.04
C ARG A 129 -11.33 -14.21 -11.30
N LEU A 130 -12.25 -13.74 -10.46
CA LEU A 130 -13.17 -14.56 -9.66
C LEU A 130 -14.58 -14.60 -10.28
N ALA A 131 -14.65 -14.50 -11.62
CA ALA A 131 -15.89 -14.53 -12.39
C ALA A 131 -16.94 -13.48 -11.94
N GLY A 132 -16.47 -12.35 -11.40
CA GLY A 132 -17.33 -11.26 -10.94
C GLY A 132 -17.79 -11.37 -9.47
N ASP A 133 -17.40 -12.40 -8.72
CA ASP A 133 -17.84 -12.55 -7.32
C ASP A 133 -16.98 -11.72 -6.36
N SER A 134 -17.37 -10.45 -6.15
CA SER A 134 -16.66 -9.50 -5.29
C SER A 134 -16.56 -9.92 -3.82
N ARG A 135 -17.46 -10.80 -3.34
CA ARG A 135 -17.42 -11.31 -1.96
C ARG A 135 -16.19 -12.17 -1.68
N ARG A 136 -15.45 -12.55 -2.72
CA ARG A 136 -14.21 -13.33 -2.66
C ARG A 136 -12.96 -12.47 -2.75
N VAL A 137 -13.10 -11.15 -2.88
CA VAL A 137 -12.00 -10.19 -2.82
C VAL A 137 -12.04 -9.47 -1.48
N VAL A 138 -10.94 -9.54 -0.73
CA VAL A 138 -10.78 -8.86 0.54
C VAL A 138 -9.72 -7.78 0.37
N LEU A 139 -10.06 -6.54 0.75
CA LEU A 139 -9.10 -5.44 0.87
C LEU A 139 -8.82 -5.20 2.34
N GLY A 140 -7.55 -5.12 2.70
CA GLY A 140 -7.12 -4.79 4.05
C GLY A 140 -5.82 -4.00 4.07
N ASP A 141 -5.52 -3.44 5.22
CA ASP A 141 -4.30 -2.74 5.54
C ASP A 141 -3.51 -3.51 6.61
N TRP A 142 -2.18 -3.35 6.59
CA TRP A 142 -1.35 -3.84 7.68
C TRP A 142 -1.05 -2.71 8.65
N VAL A 143 -1.58 -2.80 9.86
CA VAL A 143 -1.16 -1.97 10.98
C VAL A 143 -0.26 -2.82 11.87
N GLY A 144 1.03 -2.47 11.93
CA GLY A 144 1.95 -3.12 12.85
C GLY A 144 1.48 -2.94 14.30
N LEU A 145 1.44 -4.04 15.06
CA LEU A 145 1.31 -3.95 16.52
C LEU A 145 2.59 -3.33 17.07
N TRP A 146 2.50 -2.09 17.55
CA TRP A 146 3.55 -1.49 18.35
C TRP A 146 3.72 -2.34 19.62
N GLY A 147 4.87 -3.00 19.74
CA GLY A 147 5.31 -3.71 20.93
C GLY A 147 6.38 -2.92 21.67
#